data_AF-A0A3N5ZPU4-F1
#
_entry.id   AF-A0A3N5ZPU4-F1
#
_cell.length_a   1.000
_cell.length_b   1.000
_cell.length_c   1.000
_cell.angle_alpha   90.00
_cell.angle_beta   90.00
_cell.angle_gamma   90.00
#
_symmetry.space_group_name_H-M   'P 1'
#
loop_
_entity.id
_entity.type
_entity.pdbx_description
1 polymer ?
#
loop_
_entity_poly.entity_id
_entity_poly.type
_entity_poly.pdbx_seq_one_letter_code
_entity_poly.pdbx_strand_id
1 'polypeptide(L)' 'MSYRKMAYLLLILNLLTLSIVIMFAVLSMYVDQLSSDYFESWIYYIPKYVYILLGISLIITVLLFLKKEKEATN' A
#
# COMPACT_ATOMS: atom_id res chain seq x y z
N MET A 1 -22.86 2.74 -3.61
CA MET A 1 -21.99 1.66 -3.09
C MET A 1 -21.79 1.90 -1.60
N SER A 2 -21.97 0.89 -0.75
CA SER A 2 -21.79 1.01 0.72
C SER A 2 -20.35 1.45 1.05
N TYR A 3 -20.17 2.31 2.06
CA TYR A 3 -18.85 2.81 2.47
C TYR A 3 -17.92 1.67 2.85
N ARG A 4 -18.47 0.60 3.44
CA ARG A 4 -17.73 -0.62 3.78
C ARG A 4 -17.22 -1.34 2.54
N LYS A 5 -18.05 -1.48 1.49
CA LYS A 5 -17.63 -2.09 0.21
C LYS A 5 -16.49 -1.29 -0.44
N MET A 6 -16.56 0.04 -0.38
CA MET A 6 -15.49 0.91 -0.88
C MET A 6 -14.20 0.75 -0.05
N ALA A 7 -14.32 0.65 1.28
CA ALA A 7 -13.18 0.42 2.16
C ALA A 7 -12.50 -0.93 1.89
N TYR A 8 -13.27 -2.01 1.69
CA TYR A 8 -12.70 -3.31 1.30
C TYR A 8 -11.97 -3.25 -0.03
N LEU A 9 -12.55 -2.58 -1.03
CA LEU A 9 -11.91 -2.41 -2.34
C LEU A 9 -10.59 -1.63 -2.22
N LEU A 10 -10.58 -0.53 -1.47
CA LEU A 10 -9.37 0.24 -1.19
C LEU A 10 -8.32 -0.56 -0.41
N LEU A 11 -8.73 -1.39 0.55
CA LEU A 11 -7.83 -2.27 1.29
C LEU A 11 -7.16 -3.29 0.36
N ILE A 12 -7.94 -3.95 -0.50
CA ILE A 12 -7.42 -4.94 -1.47
C ILE A 12 -6.44 -4.26 -2.42
N LEU A 13 -6.79 -3.08 -2.94
CA LEU A 13 -5.90 -2.31 -3.82
C LEU A 13 -4.60 -1.93 -3.10
N ASN A 14 -4.67 -1.46 -1.85
CA ASN A 14 -3.47 -1.15 -1.06
C ASN A 14 -2.57 -2.37 -0.87
N LEU A 15 -3.14 -3.54 -0.54
CA LEU A 15 -2.38 -4.77 -0.39
C LEU A 15 -1.74 -5.20 -1.72
N LEU A 16 -2.46 -5.08 -2.82
CA LEU A 16 -1.94 -5.40 -4.15
C LEU A 16 -0.81 -4.46 -4.56
N THR A 17 -0.97 -3.15 -4.35
CA THR A 17 0.06 -2.16 -4.59
C THR A 17 1.30 -2.41 -3.72
N LEU A 18 1.11 -2.73 -2.43
CA LEU A 18 2.22 -3.07 -1.53
C LEU A 18 3.00 -4.28 -2.04
N SER A 19 2.31 -5.35 -2.44
CA SER A 19 2.95 -6.55 -2.99
C SER A 19 3.76 -6.25 -4.25
N ILE A 20 3.22 -5.43 -5.17
CA ILE A 20 3.93 -5.02 -6.39
C ILE A 20 5.17 -4.20 -6.05
N VAL A 21 5.06 -3.24 -5.12
CA VAL A 21 6.18 -2.41 -4.67
C VAL A 21 7.29 -3.26 -4.06
N ILE A 22 6.95 -4.22 -3.20
CA ILE A 22 7.92 -5.15 -2.59
C ILE A 22 8.58 -6.00 -3.68
N MET A 23 7.80 -6.51 -4.65
CA MET A 23 8.35 -7.29 -5.76
C MET A 23 9.40 -6.51 -6.56
N PHE A 24 9.12 -5.25 -6.89
CA PHE A 24 10.09 -4.40 -7.59
C PHE A 24 11.31 -4.08 -6.73
N ALA A 25 11.11 -3.78 -5.45
CA ALA A 25 12.21 -3.50 -4.53
C ALA A 25 13.15 -4.70 -4.40
N VAL A 26 12.61 -5.91 -4.26
CA VAL A 26 13.36 -7.16 -4.21
C VAL A 26 14.08 -7.40 -5.55
N LEU A 27 13.43 -7.14 -6.68
CA LEU A 27 14.07 -7.29 -7.99
C LEU A 27 15.26 -6.33 -8.16
N SER A 28 15.09 -5.04 -7.84
CA SER A 28 16.18 -4.06 -7.87
C SER A 28 17.33 -4.45 -6.96
N MET A 29 17.00 -4.89 -5.75
CA MET A 29 17.93 -5.41 -4.77
C MET A 29 18.73 -6.61 -5.32
N TYR A 30 18.10 -7.55 -6.03
CA TYR A 30 18.81 -8.66 -6.68
C TYR A 30 19.71 -8.23 -7.84
N VAL A 31 19.31 -7.20 -8.60
CA VAL A 31 20.14 -6.65 -9.68
C VAL A 31 21.42 -6.04 -9.13
N ASP A 32 21.32 -5.27 -8.04
CA ASP A 32 22.48 -4.64 -7.39
C ASP A 32 23.40 -5.67 -6.71
N GLN A 33 22.86 -6.78 -6.20
CA GLN A 33 23.70 -7.89 -5.71
C GLN A 33 24.61 -8.46 -6.79
N LEU A 34 24.17 -8.44 -8.05
CA LEU A 34 24.97 -8.93 -9.18
C LEU A 34 26.04 -7.92 -9.61
N SER A 35 25.89 -6.63 -9.30
CA SER A 35 26.87 -5.59 -9.65
C SER A 35 28.03 -5.45 -8.66
N SER A 36 28.10 -6.29 -7.61
CA SER A 36 29.13 -6.27 -6.55
C SER A 36 29.11 -5.01 -5.65
N ASP A 37 28.01 -4.26 -5.67
CA ASP A 37 27.83 -3.11 -4.79
C ASP A 37 27.41 -3.52 -3.37
N TYR A 38 27.76 -2.69 -2.39
CA TYR A 38 27.36 -2.88 -0.99
C TYR A 38 25.83 -2.97 -0.89
N PHE A 39 25.36 -3.97 -0.17
CA PHE A 39 23.95 -4.33 -0.18
C PHE A 39 23.18 -3.70 0.99
N GLU A 40 22.08 -3.03 0.67
CA GLU A 40 21.07 -2.64 1.66
C GLU A 40 19.81 -3.51 1.55
N SER A 41 19.02 -3.57 2.63
CA SER A 41 17.75 -4.30 2.64
C SER A 41 16.78 -3.76 1.58
N TRP A 42 15.90 -4.62 1.03
CA TRP A 42 14.86 -4.24 0.06
C TRP A 42 14.03 -3.01 0.48
N ILE A 43 13.92 -2.73 1.79
CA ILE A 43 13.19 -1.58 2.30
C ILE A 43 13.80 -0.24 1.84
N TYR A 44 15.10 -0.18 1.57
CA TYR A 44 15.78 1.03 1.11
C TYR A 44 15.61 1.29 -0.39
N TYR A 45 15.22 0.26 -1.14
CA TYR A 45 14.91 0.35 -2.57
C TYR A 45 13.53 0.96 -2.84
N ILE A 46 12.67 1.04 -1.82
CA ILE A 46 11.34 1.64 -1.96
C ILE A 46 11.47 3.15 -1.73
N PRO A 47 11.04 3.99 -2.68
CA PRO A 47 11.10 5.43 -2.49
C PRO A 47 10.21 5.92 -1.34
N LYS A 48 10.71 6.87 -0.56
CA LYS A 48 10.04 7.41 0.64
C LYS A 48 8.58 7.86 0.40
N TYR A 49 8.31 8.43 -0.78
CA TYR A 49 6.96 8.88 -1.14
C TYR A 49 5.95 7.75 -1.29
N VAL A 50 6.38 6.53 -1.63
CA VAL A 50 5.50 5.36 -1.76
C VAL A 50 4.94 4.98 -0.39
N TYR A 51 5.76 5.00 0.65
CA TYR A 51 5.32 4.76 2.03
C TYR A 51 4.27 5.79 2.48
N ILE A 52 4.49 7.06 2.16
CA ILE A 52 3.57 8.15 2.51
C ILE A 52 2.22 7.95 1.80
N LEU A 53 2.23 7.63 0.51
CA LEU A 53 1.01 7.39 -0.28
C LEU A 53 0.22 6.19 0.25
N LEU A 54 0.89 5.07 0.54
CA LEU A 54 0.26 3.89 1.12
C LEU A 54 -0.32 4.19 2.52
N GLY A 55 0.40 4.97 3.33
CA GLY A 55 -0.06 5.41 4.64
C GLY A 55 -1.33 6.26 4.58
N ILE A 56 -1.37 7.27 3.71
CA ILE A 56 -2.55 8.11 3.49
C ILE A 56 -3.75 7.26 3.04
N SER A 57 -3.52 6.35 2.09
CA SER A 57 -4.57 5.46 1.57
C SER A 57 -5.13 4.51 2.64
N LEU A 58 -4.26 3.98 3.52
CA LEU A 58 -4.68 3.18 4.67
C LEU A 58 -5.50 4.00 5.67
N ILE A 59 -5.09 5.24 5.97
CA ILE A 59 -5.85 6.14 6.86
C ILE A 59 -7.26 6.37 6.30
N ILE A 60 -7.38 6.67 5.01
CA ILE A 60 -8.68 6.85 4.35
C ILE A 60 -9.52 5.56 4.46
N THR A 61 -8.91 4.41 4.24
CA THR A 61 -9.57 3.10 4.35
C THR A 61 -10.14 2.88 5.76
N VAL A 62 -9.35 3.18 6.80
CA VAL A 62 -9.79 3.08 8.20
C VAL A 62 -10.93 4.06 8.50
N LEU A 63 -10.83 5.32 8.05
CA LEU A 63 -11.88 6.32 8.23
C LEU A 63 -13.20 5.87 7.57
N LEU A 64 -13.14 5.23 6.41
CA LEU A 64 -14.33 4.68 5.73
C LEU A 64 -14.95 3.50 6.48
N PHE A 65 -14.14 2.66 7.15
CA PHE A 65 -14.65 1.60 8.03
C PHE A 65 -15.35 2.15 9.27
N LEU A 66 -14.80 3.21 9.86
CA LEU A 66 -15.35 3.85 11.05
C LEU A 66 -16.58 4.71 10.75
N LYS A 67 -16.76 5.14 9.51
CA LYS A 67 -17.92 5.93 9.10
C LYS A 67 -19.18 5.07 9.24
N LYS A 68 -20.01 5.41 10.24
CA LYS A 68 -21.32 4.80 10.44
C LYS A 68 -22.15 5.02 9.17
N GLU A 69 -22.70 3.96 8.60
CA GLU A 69 -23.67 4.10 7.52
C GLU A 69 -24.87 4.83 8.09
N LYS A 70 -25.17 6.03 7.59
CA LYS A 70 -26.50 6.61 7.77
C LYS A 70 -27.42 5.70 6.98
N GLU A 71 -28.13 4.82 7.68
CA GLU A 71 -29.29 4.15 7.13
C GLU A 71 -30.16 5.23 6.49
N ALA A 72 -30.55 5.00 5.23
CA ALA A 72 -31.53 5.85 4.57
C ALA A 72 -32.85 5.68 5.32
N THR A 73 -33.08 6.51 6.33
CA THR A 73 -34.42 6.82 6.82
C THR A 73 -35.13 7.61 5.72
N ASN A 74 -35.79 6.88 4.83
CA ASN A 74 -37.16 7.07 4.36
C ASN A 74 -37.50 6.02 3.31
#